data_AF-A0A929HD90-F1
#
_entry.id   AF-A0A929HD90-F1
#
_cell.length_a   1.000
_cell.length_b   1.000
_cell.length_c   1.000
_cell.angle_alpha   90.00
_cell.angle_beta   90.00
_cell.angle_gamma   90.00
#
_symmetry.space_group_name_H-M   'P 1'
#
loop_
_entity.id
_entity.type
_entity.pdbx_description
1 polymer ?
#
loop_
_entity_poly.entity_id
_entity_poly.type
_entity_poly.pdbx_seq_one_letter_code
_entity_poly.pdbx_strand_id
1 'polypeptide(L)'
;LDLEIVVEARSLEDVEVILSMGGVRRILLDNFSLEMTREAVRLIKHRVETESSGGIIMETIRSYAECGVDYISVGALTHQIKSLDLSLKADF
;
A
#
# COMPACT_ATOMS: atom_id res chain seq x y z
N LEU A 1 -15.45 -13.15 -17.45
CA LEU A 1 -14.97 -11.83 -16.98
C LEU A 1 -13.52 -12.00 -16.61
N ASP A 2 -12.65 -11.16 -17.17
CA ASP A 2 -11.24 -11.12 -16.81
C ASP A 2 -11.12 -10.12 -15.66
N LEU A 3 -11.17 -10.62 -14.42
CA LEU A 3 -11.18 -9.81 -13.21
C LEU A 3 -9.85 -9.94 -12.49
N GLU A 4 -9.27 -8.79 -12.21
CA GLU A 4 -8.05 -8.69 -11.43
C GLU A 4 -8.30 -9.05 -9.96
N ILE A 5 -7.52 -9.99 -9.44
CA ILE A 5 -7.61 -10.44 -8.04
C ILE A 5 -6.49 -9.79 -7.24
N VAL A 6 -6.86 -9.16 -6.13
CA VAL A 6 -5.97 -8.63 -5.11
C VAL A 6 -6.22 -9.37 -3.81
N VAL A 7 -5.16 -9.80 -3.12
CA VAL A 7 -5.26 -10.54 -1.87
C VAL A 7 -4.50 -9.81 -0.76
N GLU A 8 -5.14 -9.68 0.40
CA GLU A 8 -4.54 -9.12 1.61
C GLU A 8 -3.74 -10.20 2.36
N ALA A 9 -2.50 -9.86 2.75
CA ALA A 9 -1.62 -10.67 3.55
C ALA A 9 -1.35 -9.96 4.89
N ARG A 10 -1.34 -10.71 5.99
CA ARG A 10 -1.07 -10.20 7.35
C ARG A 10 0.23 -10.75 7.93
N SER A 11 0.85 -11.71 7.27
CA SER A 11 2.16 -12.25 7.63
C SER A 11 2.99 -12.66 6.42
N LEU A 12 4.28 -12.93 6.62
CA LEU A 12 5.15 -13.43 5.53
C LEU A 12 4.71 -14.83 5.06
N GLU A 13 4.15 -15.64 5.95
CA GLU A 13 3.57 -16.94 5.60
C GLU A 13 2.39 -16.79 4.64
N ASP A 14 1.51 -15.81 4.86
CA ASP A 14 0.41 -15.51 3.93
C ASP A 14 0.96 -15.17 2.54
N VAL A 15 2.03 -14.36 2.48
CA VAL A 15 2.69 -13.99 1.22
C VAL A 15 3.19 -15.24 0.49
N GLU A 16 3.85 -16.17 1.19
CA GLU A 16 4.32 -17.42 0.60
C GLU A 16 3.17 -18.28 0.06
N VAL A 17 2.08 -18.40 0.84
CA VAL A 17 0.88 -19.15 0.43
C VAL A 17 0.28 -18.53 -0.84
N ILE A 18 0.11 -17.22 -0.88
CA ILE A 18 -0.43 -16.50 -2.05
C ILE A 18 0.45 -16.70 -3.28
N LEU A 19 1.77 -16.56 -3.12
CA LEU A 19 2.73 -16.80 -4.21
C LEU A 19 2.69 -18.23 -4.72
N SER A 20 2.45 -19.22 -3.85
CA SER A 20 2.34 -20.62 -4.23
C SER A 20 1.06 -20.95 -4.99
N MET A 21 -0.05 -20.26 -4.68
CA MET A 21 -1.32 -20.42 -5.39
C MET A 21 -1.29 -19.80 -6.79
N GLY A 22 -0.65 -18.63 -6.92
CA GLY A 22 -0.63 -17.87 -8.18
C GLY A 22 -2.00 -17.30 -8.55
N GLY A 23 -2.11 -16.73 -9.76
CA GLY A 23 -3.36 -16.13 -10.26
C GLY A 23 -3.77 -14.81 -9.60
N VAL A 24 -2.90 -14.26 -8.75
CA VAL A 24 -3.10 -12.98 -8.06
C VAL A 24 -2.32 -11.90 -8.77
N ARG A 25 -2.96 -10.76 -9.03
CA ARG A 25 -2.31 -9.60 -9.67
C ARG A 25 -1.46 -8.82 -8.67
N ARG A 26 -1.95 -8.68 -7.44
CA ARG A 26 -1.34 -7.87 -6.40
C ARG A 26 -1.53 -8.45 -5.01
N ILE A 27 -0.50 -8.33 -4.18
CA ILE A 27 -0.54 -8.62 -2.75
C ILE A 27 -0.57 -7.30 -1.97
N LEU A 28 -1.58 -7.13 -1.13
CA LEU A 28 -1.72 -6.02 -0.21
C LEU A 28 -1.17 -6.44 1.16
N LEU A 29 -0.09 -5.80 1.59
CA LEU A 29 0.60 -6.03 2.87
C LEU A 29 -0.08 -5.18 3.95
N ASP A 30 -0.95 -5.79 4.75
CA ASP A 30 -1.72 -5.08 5.78
C ASP A 30 -0.97 -4.96 7.11
N ASN A 31 -0.72 -3.73 7.54
CA ASN A 31 -0.05 -3.39 8.80
C ASN A 31 1.34 -4.03 8.99
N PHE A 32 2.06 -4.27 7.89
CA PHE A 32 3.45 -4.76 7.96
C PHE A 32 4.38 -3.69 8.53
N SER A 33 5.34 -4.10 9.34
CA SER A 33 6.46 -3.21 9.69
C SER A 33 7.36 -2.94 8.47
N LEU A 34 8.23 -1.92 8.55
CA LEU A 34 9.22 -1.66 7.49
C LEU A 34 10.14 -2.87 7.25
N GLU A 35 10.50 -3.61 8.30
CA GLU A 35 11.32 -4.81 8.18
C GLU A 35 10.58 -5.93 7.47
N MET A 36 9.33 -6.21 7.88
CA MET A 36 8.49 -7.21 7.22
C MET A 36 8.21 -6.82 5.77
N THR A 37 7.98 -5.53 5.49
CA THR A 37 7.74 -5.05 4.12
C THR A 37 8.96 -5.31 3.23
N ARG A 38 10.18 -5.03 3.71
CA ARG A 38 11.41 -5.34 2.96
C ARG A 38 11.60 -6.83 2.73
N GLU A 39 11.26 -7.66 3.71
CA GLU A 39 11.31 -9.11 3.54
C GLU A 39 10.27 -9.58 2.52
N ALA A 40 9.03 -9.10 2.62
CA ALA A 40 7.95 -9.43 1.68
C ALA A 40 8.30 -9.06 0.25
N VAL A 41 8.80 -7.84 0.01
CA VAL A 41 9.26 -7.41 -1.32
C VAL A 41 10.38 -8.31 -1.84
N ARG A 42 11.34 -8.69 -0.98
CA ARG A 42 12.43 -9.62 -1.34
C ARG A 42 11.94 -11.04 -1.61
N LEU A 43 10.90 -11.52 -0.94
CA LEU A 43 10.28 -12.82 -1.18
C LEU A 43 9.51 -12.83 -2.50
N ILE A 44 8.74 -11.76 -2.76
CA ILE A 44 7.89 -11.61 -3.94
C ILE A 44 8.73 -11.45 -5.22
N LYS A 45 9.89 -10.78 -5.16
CA LYS A 45 10.82 -10.61 -6.29
C LYS A 45 10.14 -10.10 -7.56
N HIS A 46 9.25 -9.12 -7.44
CA HIS A 46 8.46 -8.55 -8.54
C HIS A 46 7.66 -9.56 -9.37
N ARG A 47 7.33 -10.74 -8.82
CA ARG A 47 6.47 -11.73 -9.49
C ARG A 47 5.02 -11.27 -9.59
N VAL A 48 4.59 -10.46 -8.62
CA VAL A 48 3.27 -9.83 -8.53
C VAL A 48 3.45 -8.41 -8.00
N GLU A 49 2.49 -7.53 -8.25
CA GLU A 49 2.51 -6.17 -7.70
C GLU A 49 2.38 -6.23 -6.17
N THR A 50 2.95 -5.24 -5.49
CA THR A 50 2.97 -5.12 -4.03
C THR A 50 2.39 -3.79 -3.60
N GLU A 51 1.60 -3.83 -2.52
CA GLU A 51 0.98 -2.63 -1.96
C GLU A 51 1.09 -2.63 -0.44
N SER A 52 1.72 -1.61 0.15
CA SER A 52 1.70 -1.44 1.62
C SER A 52 0.45 -0.69 2.06
N SER A 53 -0.20 -1.19 3.12
CA SER A 53 -1.37 -0.57 3.74
C SER A 53 -1.26 -0.61 5.27
N GLY A 54 -2.04 0.24 5.94
CA GLY A 54 -2.19 0.24 7.40
C GLY A 54 -1.32 1.28 8.12
N GLY A 55 -1.97 2.28 8.73
CA GLY A 55 -1.31 3.25 9.62
C GLY A 55 -0.22 4.13 8.98
N ILE A 56 -0.15 4.19 7.65
CA ILE A 56 0.89 4.95 6.94
C ILE A 56 0.56 6.44 6.97
N ILE A 57 1.52 7.24 7.43
CA ILE A 57 1.43 8.70 7.59
C ILE A 57 2.55 9.39 6.80
N MET A 58 2.50 10.72 6.70
CA MET A 58 3.43 11.49 5.88
C MET A 58 4.90 11.29 6.28
N GLU A 59 5.15 11.02 7.55
CA GLU A 59 6.47 10.76 8.12
C GLU A 59 7.01 9.38 7.76
N THR A 60 6.13 8.38 7.60
CA THR A 60 6.52 6.97 7.37
C THR A 60 6.42 6.55 5.91
N ILE A 61 5.63 7.26 5.08
CA ILE A 61 5.35 6.91 3.69
C ILE A 61 6.60 6.75 2.84
N ARG A 62 7.61 7.62 3.03
CA ARG A 62 8.89 7.55 2.31
C ARG A 62 9.61 6.24 2.62
N SER A 63 9.66 5.86 3.90
CA SER A 63 10.33 4.64 4.33
C SER A 63 9.69 3.39 3.73
N TYR A 64 8.36 3.36 3.61
CA TYR A 64 7.65 2.27 2.92
C TYR A 64 7.96 2.26 1.43
N ALA A 65 7.98 3.43 0.76
CA ALA A 65 8.35 3.52 -0.65
C ALA A 65 9.78 3.02 -0.91
N GLU A 66 10.71 3.36 -0.03
CA GLU A 66 12.10 2.89 -0.08
C GLU A 66 12.26 1.39 0.20
N CYS A 67 11.23 0.70 0.73
CA CYS A 67 11.23 -0.76 0.81
C CYS A 67 11.06 -1.42 -0.57
N GLY A 68 10.65 -0.67 -1.60
CA GLY A 68 10.50 -1.16 -2.96
C GLY A 68 9.11 -1.70 -3.30
N VAL A 69 8.08 -1.28 -2.55
CA VAL A 69 6.69 -1.59 -2.91
C VAL A 69 6.24 -0.79 -4.14
N ASP A 70 5.34 -1.37 -4.93
CA ASP A 70 4.83 -0.72 -6.15
C ASP A 70 3.78 0.35 -5.84
N TYR A 71 2.97 0.11 -4.78
CA TYR A 71 1.90 0.99 -4.34
C TYR A 71 1.90 1.20 -2.83
N ILE A 72 1.33 2.33 -2.40
CA ILE A 72 1.06 2.61 -1.00
C ILE A 72 -0.37 3.10 -0.86
N SER A 73 -1.15 2.41 -0.04
CA SER A 73 -2.52 2.77 0.31
C SER A 73 -2.53 3.75 1.49
N VAL A 74 -3.10 4.95 1.28
CA VAL A 74 -3.16 6.01 2.29
C VAL A 74 -4.61 6.38 2.57
N GLY A 75 -5.22 5.72 3.56
CA GLY A 75 -6.61 6.01 3.98
C GLY A 75 -6.80 7.43 4.54
N ALA A 76 -5.72 8.07 5.03
CA ALA A 76 -5.79 9.42 5.59
C ALA A 76 -6.23 10.48 4.56
N LEU A 77 -6.00 10.26 3.26
CA LEU A 77 -6.35 11.21 2.21
C LEU A 77 -7.86 11.51 2.13
N THR A 78 -8.70 10.55 2.50
CA THR A 78 -10.17 10.68 2.39
C THR A 78 -10.85 10.87 3.75
N HIS A 79 -10.20 10.48 4.85
CA HIS A 79 -10.76 10.59 6.20
C HIS A 79 -10.27 11.81 7.00
N GLN A 80 -9.19 12.47 6.58
CA GLN A 80 -8.66 13.68 7.22
C GLN A 80 -8.69 14.85 6.22
N ILE A 81 -9.89 15.40 5.98
CA ILE A 81 -10.06 16.56 5.12
C ILE A 81 -9.54 17.79 5.86
N LYS A 82 -8.42 18.34 5.39
CA LYS A 82 -7.97 19.68 5.77
C LYS A 82 -8.65 20.65 4.82
N SER A 83 -9.71 21.31 5.26
CA SER A 83 -10.43 22.28 4.42
C SER A 83 -9.47 23.35 3.93
N LEU A 84 -9.48 23.60 2.63
CA LEU A 84 -8.69 24.67 2.03
C LEU A 84 -9.31 26.01 2.44
N ASP A 85 -8.52 26.86 3.09
CA ASP A 85 -8.96 28.21 3.44
C ASP A 85 -9.00 29.06 2.18
N LEU A 86 -10.22 29.43 1.76
CA LEU A 86 -10.49 30.15 0.53
C LEU A 86 -11.25 31.43 0.86
N SER A 87 -10.76 32.57 0.39
CA SER A 87 -11.48 33.84 0.44
C SER A 87 -11.65 34.40 -0.97
N LEU A 88 -12.88 34.80 -1.31
CA LEU A 88 -13.18 35.50 -2.55
C LEU A 88 -13.25 37.00 -2.25
N LYS A 89 -12.39 37.78 -2.90
CA LYS A 89 -12.46 39.24 -2.89
C LYS A 89 -13.04 39.69 -4.24
N ALA A 90 -14.17 40.37 -4.20
CA ALA A 90 -14.82 40.97 -5.36
C ALA A 90 -14.85 42.48 -5.17
N ASP A 91 -14.24 43.21 -6.10
CA ASP A 91 -14.27 44.67 -6.16
C ASP A 91 -15.29 45.10 -7.23
N PHE A 92 -16.12 46.10 -6.90
CA PHE A 92 -17.13 46.69 -7.79
C PHE A 92 -16.64 48.00 -8.40
#